data_AF-A0A3B8YX84-F1
#
_entry.id   AF-A0A3B8YX84-F1
#
_cell.length_a   1.000
_cell.length_b   1.000
_cell.length_c   1.000
_cell.angle_alpha   90.00
_cell.angle_beta   90.00
_cell.angle_gamma   90.00
#
_symmetry.space_group_name_H-M   'P 1'
#
loop_
_entity.id
_entity.type
_entity.pdbx_description
1 polymer ?
#
loop_
_entity_poly.entity_id
_entity_poly.type
_entity_poly.pdbx_seq_one_letter_code
_entity_poly.pdbx_strand_id
1 'polypeptide(L)'
;MIQRTITAMRHVLIESITETEADGYYFGRFKSMDPITLMGPLDAPVCLIHRMELERARNEGRFTEVYELIDYQDKAEAKFGSRSKPAAMAVLIEELGYPTLTVPHHYPVAYYQELTKLGVALEIEHDDLFPERWIKSADEIEGCREGARISEAGFARVREILSASEIGADDTLSFEGEVLTCETLRREIRVATSAVGGGVNSPIAASG
;
A
#
# COMPACT_ATOMS: atom_id res chain seq x y z
N MET A 1 25.28 7.74 -11.45
CA MET A 1 25.77 8.51 -10.29
C MET A 1 25.02 9.84 -10.14
N ILE A 2 24.64 10.51 -11.24
CA ILE A 2 23.87 11.78 -11.23
C ILE A 2 22.41 11.60 -10.74
N GLN A 3 21.75 10.48 -11.06
CA GLN A 3 20.36 10.22 -10.62
C GLN A 3 20.22 10.04 -9.10
N ARG A 4 21.26 9.51 -8.43
CA ARG A 4 21.23 9.25 -6.98
C ARG A 4 21.27 10.53 -6.12
N THR A 5 21.77 11.63 -6.67
CA THR A 5 21.88 12.90 -5.94
C THR A 5 20.61 13.74 -6.02
N ILE A 6 19.78 13.55 -7.06
CA ILE A 6 18.54 14.32 -7.25
C ILE A 6 17.39 13.71 -6.43
N THR A 7 17.30 12.38 -6.29
CA THR A 7 16.24 11.76 -5.47
C THR A 7 16.42 11.98 -3.96
N ALA A 8 17.66 12.23 -3.50
CA ALA A 8 17.97 12.38 -2.07
C ALA A 8 17.41 13.65 -1.41
N MET A 9 16.82 14.59 -2.15
CA MET A 9 16.26 15.85 -1.60
C MET A 9 14.77 16.04 -1.89
N ARG A 10 14.13 15.07 -2.55
CA ARG A 10 12.73 15.18 -2.93
C ARG A 10 11.84 14.93 -1.72
N HIS A 11 10.98 15.89 -1.41
CA HIS A 11 9.92 15.72 -0.42
C HIS A 11 8.69 15.22 -1.14
N VAL A 12 8.08 14.15 -0.65
CA VAL A 12 6.83 13.63 -1.22
C VAL A 12 5.67 13.95 -0.31
N LEU A 13 4.46 13.95 -0.88
CA LEU A 13 3.22 14.02 -0.15
C LEU A 13 2.24 13.01 -0.74
N ILE A 14 1.73 12.10 0.09
CA ILE A 14 0.89 10.99 -0.31
C ILE A 14 -0.28 10.87 0.66
N GLU A 15 -1.48 10.85 0.12
CA GLU A 15 -2.67 10.35 0.82
C GLU A 15 -2.83 8.89 0.45
N SER A 16 -2.84 7.99 1.44
CA SER A 16 -2.83 6.56 1.12
C SER A 16 -3.55 5.66 2.10
N ILE A 17 -4.26 4.66 1.58
CA ILE A 17 -4.65 3.46 2.31
C ILE A 17 -3.50 2.45 2.16
N THR A 18 -2.52 2.55 3.06
CA THR A 18 -1.23 1.84 2.95
C THR A 18 -1.34 0.32 2.98
N GLU A 19 -2.48 -0.25 3.39
CA GLU A 19 -2.71 -1.69 3.26
C GLU A 19 -2.83 -2.16 1.80
N THR A 20 -3.44 -1.33 0.94
CA THR A 20 -3.76 -1.70 -0.45
C THR A 20 -2.95 -0.92 -1.48
N GLU A 21 -2.34 0.19 -1.08
CA GLU A 21 -1.59 1.07 -1.95
C GLU A 21 -0.08 0.99 -1.69
N ALA A 22 0.65 0.53 -2.71
CA ALA A 22 2.03 0.14 -2.57
C ALA A 22 3.01 1.31 -2.35
N ASP A 23 2.71 2.51 -2.87
CA ASP A 23 3.56 3.69 -2.67
C ASP A 23 3.54 4.14 -1.21
N GLY A 24 2.36 4.22 -0.61
CA GLY A 24 2.22 4.54 0.81
C GLY A 24 2.89 3.47 1.70
N TYR A 25 2.70 2.18 1.40
CA TYR A 25 3.38 1.11 2.13
C TYR A 25 4.91 1.17 1.97
N TYR A 26 5.41 1.43 0.78
CA TYR A 26 6.85 1.55 0.53
C TYR A 26 7.45 2.74 1.30
N PHE A 27 6.74 3.87 1.31
CA PHE A 27 7.16 5.08 2.01
C PHE A 27 7.09 4.92 3.54
N GLY A 28 6.02 4.36 4.10
CA GLY A 28 5.81 4.30 5.55
C GLY A 28 6.15 2.98 6.25
N ARG A 29 6.28 1.87 5.50
CA ARG A 29 6.36 0.47 6.00
C ARG A 29 5.31 0.12 7.05
N PHE A 30 4.17 0.80 7.00
CA PHE A 30 3.07 0.67 7.93
C PHE A 30 1.82 0.24 7.14
N LYS A 31 1.01 -0.65 7.72
CA LYS A 31 -0.28 -1.06 7.13
C LYS A 31 -1.43 -0.42 7.91
N SER A 32 -2.13 0.48 7.25
CA SER A 32 -3.37 1.09 7.73
C SER A 32 -4.51 0.82 6.75
N MET A 33 -5.67 0.48 7.31
CA MET A 33 -6.91 0.27 6.55
C MET A 33 -7.63 1.60 6.27
N ASP A 34 -7.26 2.66 6.99
CA ASP A 34 -7.80 4.00 6.83
C ASP A 34 -6.82 4.88 6.01
N PRO A 35 -7.32 5.92 5.29
CA PRO A 35 -6.45 6.86 4.60
C PRO A 35 -5.59 7.68 5.56
N ILE A 36 -4.27 7.60 5.41
CA ILE A 36 -3.29 8.35 6.20
C ILE A 36 -2.52 9.33 5.32
N THR A 37 -2.01 10.40 5.93
CA THR A 37 -1.15 11.36 5.24
C THR A 37 0.31 11.01 5.51
N LEU A 38 1.09 10.91 4.45
CA LEU A 38 2.51 10.61 4.48
C LEU A 38 3.26 11.73 3.79
N MET A 39 4.33 12.24 4.40
CA MET A 39 5.12 13.30 3.79
C MET A 39 6.60 13.27 4.20
N GLY A 40 7.42 14.05 3.50
CA GLY A 40 8.85 14.20 3.78
C GLY A 40 9.74 13.48 2.77
N PRO A 41 11.06 13.43 3.02
CA PRO A 41 12.00 12.70 2.17
C PRO A 41 11.88 11.19 2.38
N LEU A 42 12.31 10.40 1.38
CA LEU A 42 12.16 8.93 1.39
C LEU A 42 12.88 8.26 2.57
N ASP A 43 13.99 8.82 3.06
CA ASP A 43 14.80 8.29 4.16
C ASP A 43 14.33 8.76 5.55
N ALA A 44 13.55 9.83 5.64
CA ALA A 44 12.99 10.36 6.88
C ALA A 44 11.48 10.68 6.74
N PRO A 45 10.62 9.67 6.53
CA PRO A 45 9.20 9.86 6.35
C PRO A 45 8.52 10.27 7.66
N VAL A 46 7.53 11.15 7.58
CA VAL A 46 6.62 11.46 8.70
C VAL A 46 5.19 11.10 8.34
N CYS A 47 4.37 10.92 9.36
CA CYS A 47 2.97 10.53 9.21
C CYS A 47 2.04 11.49 9.98
N LEU A 48 0.94 11.91 9.35
CA LEU A 48 -0.16 12.64 9.98
C LEU A 48 -1.40 11.74 9.94
N ILE A 49 -1.89 11.35 11.11
CA ILE A 49 -2.81 10.22 11.24
C ILE A 49 -3.87 10.43 12.31
N HIS A 50 -5.00 9.73 12.19
CA HIS A 50 -6.03 9.72 13.23
C HIS A 50 -5.55 8.99 14.50
N ARG A 51 -6.09 9.42 15.66
CA ARG A 51 -5.71 8.91 16.99
C ARG A 51 -5.70 7.39 17.12
N MET A 52 -6.65 6.71 16.48
CA MET A 52 -6.84 5.26 16.58
C MET A 52 -5.63 4.47 16.03
N GLU A 53 -4.91 5.04 15.08
CA GLU A 53 -3.76 4.41 14.44
C GLU A 53 -2.42 5.01 14.92
N LEU A 54 -2.45 6.02 15.80
CA LEU A 54 -1.28 6.79 16.21
C LEU A 54 -0.20 5.91 16.86
N GLU A 55 -0.59 5.09 17.84
CA GLU A 55 0.36 4.20 18.54
C GLU A 55 0.90 3.10 17.63
N ARG A 56 0.04 2.55 16.75
CA ARG A 56 0.45 1.54 15.78
C ARG A 56 1.45 2.11 14.79
N ALA A 57 1.17 3.29 14.21
CA ALA A 57 2.08 3.96 13.30
C ALA A 57 3.46 4.23 13.93
N ARG A 58 3.50 4.61 15.22
CA ARG A 58 4.76 4.82 15.97
C ARG A 58 5.55 3.54 16.19
N ASN A 59 4.88 2.42 16.42
CA ASN A 59 5.53 1.16 16.79
C ASN A 59 5.84 0.25 15.59
N GLU A 60 5.02 0.31 14.54
CA GLU A 60 5.07 -0.59 13.39
C GLU A 60 5.63 0.09 12.13
N GLY A 61 5.46 1.41 11.99
CA GLY A 61 5.94 2.18 10.84
C GLY A 61 7.40 2.59 10.96
N ARG A 62 8.01 2.98 9.84
CA ARG A 62 9.39 3.51 9.80
C ARG A 62 9.49 5.04 9.90
N PHE A 63 8.50 5.67 10.52
CA PHE A 63 8.39 7.12 10.58
C PHE A 63 9.41 7.73 11.54
N THR A 64 10.00 8.86 11.18
CA THR A 64 10.81 9.64 12.12
C THR A 64 9.93 10.33 13.15
N GLU A 65 8.74 10.79 12.75
CA GLU A 65 7.74 11.38 13.63
C GLU A 65 6.32 11.03 13.16
N VAL A 66 5.41 10.94 14.13
CA VAL A 66 3.98 10.66 13.90
C VAL A 66 3.13 11.70 14.65
N TYR A 67 2.38 12.46 13.86
CA TYR A 67 1.53 13.57 14.27
C TYR A 67 0.06 13.16 14.30
N GLU A 68 -0.66 13.63 15.32
CA GLU A 68 -2.10 13.41 15.42
C GLU A 68 -2.87 14.45 14.58
N LEU A 69 -3.79 14.00 13.73
CA LEU A 69 -4.52 14.87 12.81
C LEU A 69 -5.32 15.96 13.54
N ILE A 70 -5.92 15.64 14.69
CA ILE A 70 -6.80 16.58 15.40
C ILE A 70 -6.05 17.82 15.88
N ASP A 71 -4.80 17.65 16.34
CA ASP A 71 -3.95 18.76 16.80
C ASP A 71 -3.70 19.75 15.66
N TYR A 72 -3.48 19.22 14.45
CA TYR A 72 -3.25 20.04 13.27
C TYR A 72 -4.53 20.63 12.67
N GLN A 73 -5.68 19.97 12.85
CA GLN A 73 -6.98 20.56 12.50
C GLN A 73 -7.31 21.75 13.40
N ASP A 74 -7.02 21.67 14.70
CA ASP A 74 -7.22 22.78 15.64
C ASP A 74 -6.30 23.96 15.31
N LYS A 75 -5.01 23.68 14.99
CA LYS A 75 -4.08 24.72 14.52
C LYS A 75 -4.54 25.36 13.19
N ALA A 76 -5.05 24.54 12.27
CA ALA A 76 -5.56 25.02 10.98
C ALA A 76 -6.82 25.88 11.13
N GLU A 77 -7.71 25.55 12.07
CA GLU A 77 -8.86 26.38 12.40
C GLU A 77 -8.43 27.75 12.90
N ALA A 78 -7.46 27.79 13.82
CA ALA A 78 -6.93 29.05 14.35
C ALA A 78 -6.24 29.91 13.27
N LYS A 79 -5.57 29.28 12.30
CA LYS A 79 -4.78 29.99 11.28
C LYS A 79 -5.59 30.39 10.05
N PHE A 80 -6.41 29.48 9.54
CA PHE A 80 -7.08 29.60 8.25
C PHE A 80 -8.62 29.65 8.38
N GLY A 81 -9.17 29.45 9.59
CA GLY A 81 -10.62 29.34 9.78
C GLY A 81 -11.21 28.06 9.18
N SER A 82 -10.38 27.02 8.94
CA SER A 82 -10.79 25.75 8.34
C SER A 82 -10.16 24.58 9.09
N ARG A 83 -10.98 23.57 9.41
CA ARG A 83 -10.56 22.28 9.98
C ARG A 83 -10.34 21.19 8.92
N SER A 84 -10.28 21.56 7.65
CA SER A 84 -10.09 20.58 6.57
C SER A 84 -8.76 19.83 6.74
N LYS A 85 -8.70 18.60 6.22
CA LYS A 85 -7.46 17.82 6.23
C LYS A 85 -6.33 18.53 5.45
N PRO A 86 -6.56 19.10 4.24
CA PRO A 86 -5.56 19.93 3.56
C PRO A 86 -5.07 21.13 4.37
N ALA A 87 -5.93 21.80 5.14
CA ALA A 87 -5.50 22.91 5.99
C ALA A 87 -4.60 22.45 7.15
N ALA A 88 -4.93 21.30 7.76
CA ALA A 88 -4.07 20.66 8.76
C ALA A 88 -2.69 20.28 8.18
N MET A 89 -2.69 19.72 6.97
CA MET A 89 -1.46 19.38 6.25
C MET A 89 -0.61 20.62 5.94
N ALA A 90 -1.22 21.72 5.50
CA ALA A 90 -0.52 22.97 5.21
C ALA A 90 0.19 23.53 6.46
N VAL A 91 -0.47 23.49 7.63
CA VAL A 91 0.17 23.87 8.90
C VAL A 91 1.38 22.98 9.20
N LEU A 92 1.24 21.66 9.09
CA LEU A 92 2.35 20.73 9.37
C LEU A 92 3.51 20.92 8.41
N ILE A 93 3.23 21.06 7.11
CA ILE A 93 4.23 21.29 6.05
C ILE A 93 5.05 22.55 6.34
N GLU A 94 4.39 23.63 6.78
CA GLU A 94 5.06 24.87 7.15
C GLU A 94 5.90 24.73 8.43
N GLU A 95 5.38 24.05 9.46
CA GLU A 95 6.12 23.78 10.70
C GLU A 95 7.39 22.95 10.44
N LEU A 96 7.31 21.97 9.53
CA LEU A 96 8.43 21.13 9.12
C LEU A 96 9.39 21.84 8.15
N GLY A 97 9.02 23.01 7.63
CA GLY A 97 9.83 23.76 6.67
C GLY A 97 10.03 23.02 5.35
N TYR A 98 9.08 22.17 4.94
CA TYR A 98 9.18 21.45 3.68
C TYR A 98 9.05 22.42 2.49
N PRO A 99 9.90 22.28 1.46
CA PRO A 99 9.89 23.15 0.29
C PRO A 99 8.75 22.71 -0.65
N THR A 100 9.00 22.64 -1.95
CA THR A 100 8.08 21.98 -2.88
C THR A 100 7.96 20.50 -2.55
N LEU A 101 6.72 20.01 -2.43
CA LEU A 101 6.43 18.59 -2.28
C LEU A 101 5.94 18.02 -3.61
N THR A 102 6.39 16.81 -3.94
CA THR A 102 5.89 16.08 -5.09
C THR A 102 4.79 15.11 -4.70
N VAL A 103 3.68 15.16 -5.44
CA VAL A 103 2.52 14.28 -5.26
C VAL A 103 2.40 13.30 -6.43
N PRO A 104 1.80 12.11 -6.25
CA PRO A 104 1.53 11.22 -7.38
C PRO A 104 0.49 11.81 -8.36
N HIS A 105 0.51 11.37 -9.62
CA HIS A 105 -0.47 11.81 -10.64
C HIS A 105 -1.94 11.55 -10.25
N HIS A 106 -2.20 10.56 -9.40
CA HIS A 106 -3.54 10.20 -8.92
C HIS A 106 -3.91 10.92 -7.61
N TYR A 107 -3.13 11.92 -7.18
CA TYR A 107 -3.39 12.65 -5.94
C TYR A 107 -4.77 13.34 -5.97
N PRO A 108 -5.54 13.34 -4.87
CA PRO A 108 -6.90 13.90 -4.86
C PRO A 108 -6.93 15.37 -5.30
N VAL A 109 -7.63 15.65 -6.40
CA VAL A 109 -7.68 17.01 -7.00
C VAL A 109 -8.19 18.06 -6.02
N ALA A 110 -9.15 17.71 -5.16
CA ALA A 110 -9.67 18.61 -4.13
C ALA A 110 -8.57 19.01 -3.13
N TYR A 111 -7.71 18.07 -2.74
CA TYR A 111 -6.61 18.32 -1.82
C TYR A 111 -5.55 19.18 -2.50
N TYR A 112 -5.18 18.85 -3.73
CA TYR A 112 -4.24 19.63 -4.53
C TYR A 112 -4.67 21.10 -4.64
N GLN A 113 -5.94 21.34 -4.99
CA GLN A 113 -6.49 22.68 -5.15
C GLN A 113 -6.50 23.47 -3.84
N GLU A 114 -6.89 22.84 -2.73
CA GLU A 114 -6.92 23.50 -1.43
C GLU A 114 -5.51 23.82 -0.91
N LEU A 115 -4.58 22.87 -0.97
CA LEU A 115 -3.18 23.06 -0.59
C LEU A 115 -2.53 24.20 -1.39
N THR A 116 -2.77 24.24 -2.71
CA THR A 116 -2.25 25.32 -3.57
C THR A 116 -2.81 26.68 -3.15
N LYS A 117 -4.11 26.78 -2.83
CA LYS A 117 -4.73 28.02 -2.33
C LYS A 117 -4.17 28.46 -0.98
N LEU A 118 -3.75 27.51 -0.15
CA LEU A 118 -3.11 27.74 1.15
C LEU A 118 -1.61 28.05 1.03
N GLY A 119 -1.06 28.11 -0.19
CA GLY A 119 0.32 28.51 -0.44
C GLY A 119 1.33 27.35 -0.39
N VAL A 120 0.88 26.10 -0.33
CA VAL A 120 1.77 24.94 -0.42
C VAL A 120 2.25 24.76 -1.85
N ALA A 121 3.57 24.71 -2.04
CA ALA A 121 4.19 24.44 -3.33
C ALA A 121 4.11 22.93 -3.64
N LEU A 122 3.37 22.58 -4.68
CA LEU A 122 3.18 21.19 -5.12
C LEU A 122 3.62 21.01 -6.57
N GLU A 123 4.24 19.86 -6.85
CA GLU A 123 4.53 19.37 -8.19
C GLU A 123 3.94 17.97 -8.37
N ILE A 124 3.49 17.66 -9.58
CA ILE A 124 2.90 16.34 -9.89
C ILE A 124 3.98 15.46 -10.52
N GLU A 125 4.15 14.26 -9.97
CA GLU A 125 4.89 13.18 -10.63
C GLU A 125 4.01 12.45 -11.62
N HIS A 126 4.45 12.40 -12.86
CA HIS A 126 3.72 11.70 -13.93
C HIS A 126 4.20 10.26 -14.12
N ASP A 127 5.43 9.96 -13.69
CA ASP A 127 6.00 8.61 -13.72
C ASP A 127 5.83 7.90 -12.35
N ASP A 128 6.68 6.91 -12.06
CA ASP A 128 6.70 6.23 -10.78
C ASP A 128 7.19 7.16 -9.66
N LEU A 129 6.43 7.27 -8.58
CA LEU A 129 6.78 8.11 -7.43
C LEU A 129 8.08 7.67 -6.75
N PHE A 130 8.37 6.37 -6.79
CA PHE A 130 9.57 5.76 -6.22
C PHE A 130 10.24 4.81 -7.23
N PRO A 131 11.04 5.33 -8.17
CA PRO A 131 11.81 4.50 -9.11
C PRO A 131 12.73 3.50 -8.41
N GLU A 132 13.13 3.77 -7.17
CA GLU A 132 13.90 2.87 -6.31
C GLU A 132 13.23 1.49 -6.16
N ARG A 133 11.89 1.42 -6.23
CA ARG A 133 11.12 0.16 -6.15
C ARG A 133 11.45 -0.83 -7.26
N TRP A 134 12.10 -0.38 -8.34
CA TRP A 134 12.50 -1.24 -9.44
C TRP A 134 13.60 -2.22 -9.01
N ILE A 135 14.52 -1.77 -8.15
CA ILE A 135 15.62 -2.57 -7.62
C ILE A 135 15.32 -2.96 -6.18
N LYS A 136 15.03 -4.24 -5.96
CA LYS A 136 14.55 -4.77 -4.68
C LYS A 136 15.70 -4.84 -3.68
N SER A 137 15.44 -4.50 -2.43
CA SER A 137 16.36 -4.78 -1.33
C SER A 137 16.44 -6.28 -1.03
N ALA A 138 17.40 -6.68 -0.19
CA ALA A 138 17.49 -8.06 0.27
C ALA A 138 16.21 -8.50 1.01
N ASP A 139 15.65 -7.63 1.86
CA ASP A 139 14.42 -7.89 2.59
C ASP A 139 13.20 -8.01 1.67
N GLU A 140 13.14 -7.18 0.61
CA GLU A 140 12.07 -7.25 -0.38
C GLU A 140 12.16 -8.53 -1.23
N ILE A 141 13.38 -8.96 -1.59
CA ILE A 141 13.61 -10.24 -2.28
C ILE A 141 13.14 -11.39 -1.39
N GLU A 142 13.41 -11.34 -0.08
CA GLU A 142 12.94 -12.36 0.84
C GLU A 142 11.42 -12.39 0.94
N GLY A 143 10.77 -11.22 0.99
CA GLY A 143 9.31 -11.13 0.88
C GLY A 143 8.77 -11.74 -0.43
N CYS A 144 9.45 -11.54 -1.56
CA CYS A 144 9.09 -12.19 -2.83
C CYS A 144 9.22 -13.71 -2.77
N ARG A 145 10.29 -14.25 -2.14
CA ARG A 145 10.47 -15.69 -1.97
C ARG A 145 9.38 -16.29 -1.10
N GLU A 146 9.02 -15.62 -0.01
CA GLU A 146 7.93 -16.06 0.84
C GLU A 146 6.59 -16.07 0.09
N GLY A 147 6.31 -15.04 -0.72
CA GLY A 147 5.15 -15.02 -1.61
C GLY A 147 5.13 -16.17 -2.63
N ALA A 148 6.30 -16.54 -3.17
CA ALA A 148 6.43 -17.68 -4.06
C ALA A 148 6.15 -19.00 -3.34
N ARG A 149 6.73 -19.21 -2.15
CA ARG A 149 6.50 -20.38 -1.30
C ARG A 149 5.01 -20.57 -0.95
N ILE A 150 4.31 -19.48 -0.62
CA ILE A 150 2.86 -19.49 -0.37
C ILE A 150 2.10 -19.91 -1.63
N SER A 151 2.46 -19.33 -2.78
CA SER A 151 1.82 -19.65 -4.06
C SER A 151 2.01 -21.11 -4.47
N GLU A 152 3.22 -21.66 -4.25
CA GLU A 152 3.55 -23.07 -4.49
C GLU A 152 2.66 -24.02 -3.69
N ALA A 153 2.30 -23.69 -2.45
CA ALA A 153 1.37 -24.49 -1.66
C ALA A 153 -0.02 -24.57 -2.31
N GLY A 154 -0.52 -23.45 -2.85
CA GLY A 154 -1.76 -23.42 -3.63
C GLY A 154 -1.70 -24.30 -4.88
N PHE A 155 -0.63 -24.19 -5.67
CA PHE A 155 -0.43 -25.02 -6.86
C PHE A 155 -0.22 -26.50 -6.54
N ALA A 156 0.48 -26.83 -5.45
CA ALA A 156 0.65 -28.20 -5.00
C ALA A 156 -0.70 -28.85 -4.72
N ARG A 157 -1.61 -28.13 -4.03
CA ARG A 157 -2.96 -28.61 -3.77
C ARG A 157 -3.77 -28.82 -5.04
N VAL A 158 -3.69 -27.90 -6.00
CA VAL A 158 -4.34 -28.06 -7.32
C VAL A 158 -3.83 -29.31 -8.03
N ARG A 159 -2.51 -29.54 -8.04
CA ARG A 159 -1.89 -30.72 -8.65
C ARG A 159 -2.39 -32.01 -8.00
N GLU A 160 -2.49 -32.05 -6.67
CA GLU A 160 -3.03 -33.20 -5.93
C GLU A 160 -4.46 -33.52 -6.36
N ILE A 161 -5.33 -32.52 -6.38
CA ILE A 161 -6.75 -32.67 -6.77
C ILE A 161 -6.85 -33.21 -8.19
N LEU A 162 -6.18 -32.56 -9.15
CA LEU A 162 -6.24 -32.97 -10.55
C LEU A 162 -5.66 -34.38 -10.78
N SER A 163 -4.64 -34.78 -10.00
CA SER A 163 -4.04 -36.12 -10.12
C SER A 163 -4.94 -37.22 -9.53
N ALA A 164 -5.80 -36.86 -8.58
CA ALA A 164 -6.78 -37.77 -7.96
C ALA A 164 -8.16 -37.71 -8.63
N SER A 165 -8.35 -36.81 -9.60
CA SER A 165 -9.59 -36.68 -10.34
C SER A 165 -9.77 -37.78 -11.39
N GLU A 166 -11.02 -38.16 -11.60
CA GLU A 166 -11.41 -39.11 -12.64
C GLU A 166 -12.04 -38.36 -13.82
N ILE A 167 -11.84 -38.88 -15.03
CA ILE A 167 -12.43 -38.32 -16.26
C ILE A 167 -13.72 -39.08 -16.56
N GLY A 168 -14.84 -38.36 -16.59
CA GLY A 168 -16.16 -38.86 -16.95
C GLY A 168 -16.36 -39.05 -18.46
N ALA A 169 -17.49 -39.64 -18.84
CA ALA A 169 -17.81 -39.97 -20.23
C ALA A 169 -18.08 -38.73 -21.12
N ASP A 170 -18.33 -37.58 -20.52
CA ASP A 170 -18.58 -36.28 -21.14
C ASP A 170 -17.37 -35.33 -20.99
N ASP A 171 -16.17 -35.88 -20.72
CA ASP A 171 -14.94 -35.15 -20.40
C ASP A 171 -15.04 -34.28 -19.13
N THR A 172 -16.07 -34.48 -18.29
CA THR A 172 -16.20 -33.82 -16.99
C THR A 172 -15.26 -34.47 -15.97
N LEU A 173 -14.48 -33.66 -15.25
CA LEU A 173 -13.69 -34.14 -14.13
C LEU A 173 -14.53 -34.31 -12.87
N SER A 174 -14.32 -35.41 -12.15
CA SER A 174 -14.82 -35.59 -10.79
C SER A 174 -13.68 -35.65 -9.78
N PHE A 175 -13.91 -35.21 -8.56
CA PHE A 175 -12.99 -35.32 -7.43
C PHE A 175 -13.79 -35.72 -6.20
N GLU A 176 -13.38 -36.80 -5.54
CA GLU A 176 -14.08 -37.34 -4.35
C GLU A 176 -15.59 -37.63 -4.60
N GLY A 177 -15.93 -38.08 -5.81
CA GLY A 177 -17.31 -38.45 -6.19
C GLY A 177 -18.20 -37.28 -6.63
N GLU A 178 -17.69 -36.05 -6.62
CA GLU A 178 -18.43 -34.84 -7.03
C GLU A 178 -17.79 -34.21 -8.28
N VAL A 179 -18.56 -33.44 -9.05
CA VAL A 179 -18.03 -32.70 -10.21
C VAL A 179 -16.99 -31.67 -9.74
N LEU A 180 -15.80 -31.71 -10.34
CA LEU A 180 -14.74 -30.77 -10.04
C LEU A 180 -15.01 -29.44 -10.76
N THR A 181 -15.37 -28.43 -9.98
CA THR A 181 -15.62 -27.06 -10.48
C THR A 181 -14.41 -26.14 -10.28
N CYS A 182 -14.35 -25.06 -11.06
CA CYS A 182 -13.38 -24.00 -10.85
C CYS A 182 -13.52 -23.37 -9.45
N GLU A 183 -14.75 -23.28 -8.93
CA GLU A 183 -15.06 -22.78 -7.58
C GLU A 183 -14.42 -23.64 -6.50
N THR A 184 -14.48 -24.97 -6.66
CA THR A 184 -13.78 -25.92 -5.79
C THR A 184 -12.28 -25.68 -5.82
N LEU A 185 -11.65 -25.58 -7.00
CA LEU A 185 -10.21 -25.30 -7.09
C LEU A 185 -9.84 -23.96 -6.42
N ARG A 186 -10.59 -22.88 -6.68
CA ARG A 186 -10.34 -21.57 -6.05
C ARG A 186 -10.44 -21.64 -4.53
N ARG A 187 -11.38 -22.43 -3.98
CA ARG A 187 -11.52 -22.65 -2.54
C ARG A 187 -10.29 -23.38 -1.98
N GLU A 188 -9.90 -24.49 -2.61
CA GLU A 188 -8.79 -25.31 -2.16
C GLU A 188 -7.45 -24.57 -2.23
N ILE A 189 -7.24 -23.73 -3.25
CA ILE A 189 -6.08 -22.84 -3.33
C ILE A 189 -6.04 -21.90 -2.12
N ARG A 190 -7.16 -21.24 -1.79
CA ARG A 190 -7.22 -20.32 -0.63
C ARG A 190 -6.86 -21.05 0.66
N VAL A 191 -7.49 -22.20 0.90
CA VAL A 191 -7.23 -23.03 2.11
C VAL A 191 -5.75 -23.40 2.20
N ALA A 192 -5.15 -23.90 1.11
CA ALA A 192 -3.75 -24.30 1.10
C ALA A 192 -2.80 -23.13 1.35
N THR A 193 -3.03 -21.97 0.73
CA THR A 193 -2.22 -20.77 0.97
C THR A 193 -2.35 -20.24 2.39
N SER A 194 -3.55 -20.26 2.98
CA SER A 194 -3.79 -19.88 4.37
C SER A 194 -3.09 -20.82 5.36
N ALA A 195 -3.10 -22.12 5.08
CA ALA A 195 -2.49 -23.13 5.95
C ALA A 195 -0.98 -22.94 6.13
N VAL A 196 -0.31 -22.30 5.16
CA VAL A 196 1.13 -22.00 5.23
C VAL A 196 1.44 -20.58 5.68
N GLY A 197 0.46 -19.88 6.28
CA GLY A 197 0.62 -18.54 6.85
C GLY A 197 0.44 -17.38 5.86
N GLY A 198 -0.02 -17.67 4.65
CA GLY A 198 -0.21 -16.69 3.59
C GLY A 198 -1.68 -16.45 3.24
N GLY A 199 -1.90 -15.95 2.04
CA GLY A 199 -3.21 -15.77 1.45
C GLY A 199 -3.10 -15.39 -0.01
N VAL A 200 -4.20 -15.58 -0.75
CA VAL A 200 -4.32 -15.15 -2.13
C VAL A 200 -5.65 -14.43 -2.34
N ASN A 201 -5.58 -13.28 -2.99
CA ASN A 201 -6.76 -12.53 -3.37
C ASN A 201 -7.23 -13.02 -4.75
N SER A 202 -8.50 -13.43 -4.83
CA SER A 202 -9.19 -13.76 -6.09
C SER A 202 -8.40 -14.69 -7.04
N PRO A 203 -8.02 -15.92 -6.60
CA PRO A 203 -7.28 -16.83 -7.47
C PRO A 203 -8.10 -17.18 -8.72
N ILE A 204 -7.41 -17.30 -9.86
CA ILE A 204 -8.02 -17.66 -11.14
C ILE A 204 -7.92 -19.18 -11.30
N ALA A 205 -9.06 -19.80 -11.61
CA ALA A 205 -9.17 -21.16 -12.12
C ALA A 205 -10.17 -21.10 -13.28
N ALA A 206 -9.82 -21.68 -14.42
CA ALA A 206 -10.66 -21.66 -15.61
C ALA A 206 -10.54 -23.01 -16.32
N SER A 207 -11.68 -23.59 -16.66
CA SER A 207 -11.83 -24.75 -17.53
C SER A 207 -12.37 -24.27 -18.88
N GLY A 208 -11.81 -24.81 -19.96
CA GLY A 208 -12.24 -24.54 -21.34
C GLY A 208 -13.26 -25.55 -21.82
#